data_AF-A0A183HB75-F1
#
_entry.id   AF-A0A183HB75-F1
#
_cell.length_a   1.000
_cell.length_b   1.000
_cell.length_c   1.000
_cell.angle_alpha   90.00
_cell.angle_beta   90.00
_cell.angle_gamma   90.00
#
_symmetry.space_group_name_H-M   'P 1'
#
loop_
_entity.id
_entity.type
_entity.pdbx_description
1 polymer ?
#
loop_
_entity_poly.entity_id
_entity_poly.type
_entity_poly.pdbx_seq_one_letter_code
_entity_poly.pdbx_strand_id
1 'polypeptide(L)'
;MEDDADREQQLSKLSKIRDTYRKIAEIASEECSIASKQSHFRPQLFQSLSKLSSFMEGRDFLLDPDVNQLEELILPKWTAVPSILYALSILTTTGYLSAVPMTKLGQFIAIIYGLVGIPLMVLAAVDIGRFLSDIVLGLYQKVISSMTNLKLFLK
;
A
#
# COMPACT_ATOMS: atom_id res chain seq x y z
N MET A 1 4.68 0.75 20.33
CA MET A 1 3.90 1.81 21.00
C MET A 1 2.99 2.54 20.02
N GLU A 2 3.48 3.28 19.02
CA GLU A 2 2.59 3.94 18.03
C GLU A 2 1.89 2.92 17.11
N ASP A 3 2.65 1.91 16.65
CA ASP A 3 2.13 0.79 15.84
C ASP A 3 1.10 -0.09 16.59
N ASP A 4 1.22 -0.20 17.92
CA ASP A 4 0.27 -0.95 18.74
C ASP A 4 -1.07 -0.22 18.86
N ALA A 5 -1.03 1.11 19.04
CA ALA A 5 -2.23 1.93 19.15
C ALA A 5 -3.02 1.97 17.84
N ASP A 6 -2.33 2.07 16.71
CA ASP A 6 -2.94 2.01 15.38
C ASP A 6 -3.58 0.65 15.10
N ARG A 7 -2.91 -0.45 15.50
CA ARG A 7 -3.48 -1.80 15.43
C ARG A 7 -4.74 -1.93 16.26
N GLU A 8 -4.73 -1.49 17.52
CA GLU A 8 -5.91 -1.56 18.39
C GLU A 8 -7.08 -0.76 17.81
N GLN A 9 -6.81 0.41 17.23
CA GLN A 9 -7.83 1.20 16.57
C GLN A 9 -8.42 0.48 15.36
N GLN A 10 -7.59 -0.16 14.52
CA GLN A 10 -8.06 -0.95 13.39
C GLN A 10 -8.90 -2.15 13.83
N LEU A 11 -8.47 -2.86 14.88
CA LEU A 11 -9.21 -3.98 15.47
C LEU A 11 -10.60 -3.53 15.95
N SER A 12 -10.68 -2.36 16.60
CA SER A 12 -11.96 -1.81 17.07
C SER A 12 -12.92 -1.45 15.93
N LYS A 13 -12.40 -0.95 14.80
CA LYS A 13 -13.22 -0.65 13.61
C LYS A 13 -13.74 -1.93 12.98
N LEU A 14 -12.88 -2.95 12.85
CA LEU A 14 -13.22 -4.24 12.27
C LEU A 14 -14.25 -5.00 13.10
N SER A 15 -14.14 -4.99 14.43
CA SER A 15 -15.14 -5.61 15.30
C SER A 15 -16.51 -4.98 15.11
N LYS A 16 -16.57 -3.64 15.02
CA LYS A 16 -17.81 -2.88 14.84
C LYS A 16 -18.49 -3.18 13.49
N ILE A 17 -17.70 -3.33 12.42
CA ILE A 17 -18.21 -3.72 11.09
C ILE A 17 -18.79 -5.13 11.11
N ARG A 18 -18.06 -6.09 11.68
CA ARG A 18 -18.51 -7.47 11.85
C ARG A 18 -19.81 -7.55 12.65
N ASP A 19 -19.93 -6.79 13.73
CA ASP A 19 -21.14 -6.75 14.55
C ASP A 19 -22.32 -6.17 13.78
N THR A 20 -22.06 -5.15 12.95
CA THR A 20 -23.08 -4.57 12.06
C THR A 20 -23.57 -5.59 11.03
N TYR A 21 -22.68 -6.35 10.41
CA TYR A 21 -23.07 -7.39 9.43
C TYR A 21 -23.83 -8.53 10.10
N ARG A 22 -23.45 -8.91 11.31
CA ARG A 22 -24.17 -9.92 12.10
C ARG A 22 -25.61 -9.48 12.36
N LYS A 23 -25.81 -8.22 12.78
CA LYS A 23 -27.15 -7.64 12.97
C LYS A 23 -27.96 -7.62 11.67
N ILE A 24 -27.34 -7.20 10.56
CA ILE A 24 -28.01 -7.21 9.25
C ILE A 24 -28.43 -8.64 8.86
N ALA A 25 -27.57 -9.63 9.08
CA ALA A 25 -27.88 -11.02 8.78
C ALA A 25 -28.98 -11.61 9.69
N GLU A 26 -29.03 -11.18 10.95
CA GLU A 26 -30.08 -11.56 11.90
C GLU A 26 -31.43 -10.97 11.50
N ILE A 27 -31.49 -9.66 11.23
CA ILE A 27 -32.70 -8.96 10.73
C ILE A 27 -33.16 -9.58 9.40
N ALA A 28 -32.22 -9.82 8.46
CA ALA A 28 -32.55 -10.43 7.18
C ALA A 28 -33.08 -11.87 7.35
N SER A 29 -32.65 -12.60 8.38
CA SER A 29 -33.14 -13.95 8.65
C SER A 29 -34.54 -13.98 9.28
N GLU A 30 -34.89 -12.92 10.02
CA GLU A 30 -36.21 -12.73 10.63
C GLU A 30 -37.24 -12.31 9.58
N GLU A 31 -36.88 -11.37 8.71
CA GLU A 31 -37.74 -10.88 7.61
C GLU A 31 -37.90 -11.90 6.47
N CYS A 32 -36.88 -12.73 6.22
CA CYS A 32 -36.89 -13.74 5.15
C CYS A 32 -36.75 -15.15 5.71
N SER A 33 -37.82 -15.63 6.36
CA SER A 33 -37.92 -17.00 6.91
C SER A 33 -37.70 -18.13 5.89
N ILE A 34 -37.91 -17.85 4.59
CA ILE A 34 -37.71 -18.81 3.49
C ILE A 34 -36.24 -18.86 3.07
N ALA A 35 -35.57 -17.70 2.95
CA ALA A 35 -34.17 -17.62 2.55
C ALA A 35 -33.21 -18.01 3.67
N SER A 36 -33.60 -17.80 4.94
CA SER A 36 -32.80 -18.19 6.12
C SER A 36 -32.64 -19.71 6.28
N LYS A 37 -33.55 -20.49 5.68
CA LYS A 37 -33.51 -21.95 5.66
C LYS A 37 -32.39 -22.50 4.76
N GLN A 38 -31.85 -21.67 3.87
CA GLN A 38 -30.78 -22.01 2.97
C GLN A 38 -29.44 -21.81 3.66
N SER A 39 -28.68 -22.90 3.84
CA SER A 39 -27.37 -22.90 4.52
C SER A 39 -26.34 -21.94 3.89
N HIS A 40 -26.58 -21.51 2.65
CA HIS A 40 -25.71 -20.65 1.86
C HIS A 40 -26.14 -19.17 1.82
N PHE A 41 -27.23 -18.79 2.50
CA PHE A 41 -27.73 -17.40 2.49
C PHE A 41 -26.79 -16.43 3.23
N ARG A 42 -26.37 -16.79 4.44
CA ARG A 42 -25.44 -15.98 5.25
C ARG A 42 -24.10 -15.74 4.53
N PRO A 43 -23.39 -16.75 4.01
CA PRO A 43 -22.12 -16.50 3.32
C PRO A 43 -22.27 -15.62 2.07
N GLN A 44 -23.36 -15.74 1.30
CA GLN A 44 -23.59 -14.86 0.13
C GLN A 44 -23.89 -13.41 0.52
N LEU A 45 -24.67 -13.22 1.60
CA LEU A 45 -24.99 -11.90 2.12
C LEU A 45 -23.72 -11.21 2.66
N PHE A 46 -22.91 -11.94 3.41
CA PHE A 46 -21.60 -11.45 3.88
C PHE A 46 -20.65 -11.12 2.72
N GLN A 47 -20.60 -11.96 1.68
CA GLN A 47 -19.79 -11.72 0.49
C GLN A 47 -20.24 -10.48 -0.30
N SER A 48 -21.55 -10.22 -0.36
CA SER A 48 -22.09 -9.04 -1.05
C SER A 48 -21.84 -7.76 -0.26
N LEU A 49 -22.05 -7.81 1.07
CA LEU A 49 -21.75 -6.70 1.98
C LEU A 49 -20.26 -6.36 2.00
N SER A 50 -19.40 -7.39 2.02
CA SER A 50 -17.95 -7.20 2.00
C SER A 50 -17.48 -6.56 0.68
N LYS A 51 -18.07 -6.96 -0.46
CA LYS A 51 -17.81 -6.35 -1.77
C LYS A 51 -18.26 -4.88 -1.82
N LEU A 52 -19.42 -4.56 -1.25
CA LEU A 52 -19.92 -3.19 -1.19
C LEU A 52 -19.04 -2.32 -0.28
N SER A 53 -18.60 -2.86 0.86
CA SER A 53 -17.68 -2.17 1.77
C SER A 53 -16.29 -1.98 1.16
N SER A 54 -15.80 -2.96 0.39
CA SER A 54 -14.56 -2.83 -0.39
C SER A 54 -14.65 -1.67 -1.36
N PHE A 55 -15.79 -1.51 -2.04
CA PHE A 55 -16.00 -0.39 -2.96
C PHE A 55 -16.07 0.97 -2.24
N MET A 56 -16.64 1.04 -1.03
CA MET A 56 -16.75 2.30 -0.27
C MET A 56 -15.45 2.73 0.42
N GLU A 57 -14.59 1.78 0.82
CA GLU A 57 -13.35 2.08 1.56
C GLU A 57 -12.08 1.99 0.67
N GLY A 58 -12.19 1.43 -0.54
CA GLY A 58 -11.06 1.26 -1.46
C GLY A 58 -10.04 0.20 -1.03
N ARG A 59 -10.41 -0.69 -0.10
CA ARG A 59 -9.58 -1.82 0.37
C ARG A 59 -10.41 -3.11 0.41
N ASP A 60 -9.81 -4.23 0.02
CA ASP A 60 -10.50 -5.52 0.06
C ASP A 60 -10.71 -6.01 1.49
N PHE A 61 -11.95 -5.90 2.00
CA PHE A 61 -12.38 -6.53 3.24
C PHE A 61 -12.81 -7.96 2.95
N LEU A 62 -11.97 -8.94 3.27
CA LEU A 62 -12.36 -10.35 3.22
C LEU A 62 -12.94 -10.74 4.59
N LEU A 63 -14.27 -10.68 4.74
CA LEU A 63 -14.96 -11.22 5.92
C LEU A 63 -15.22 -12.71 5.71
N ASP A 64 -14.20 -13.54 5.97
CA ASP A 64 -14.39 -14.98 6.09
C ASP A 64 -14.89 -15.31 7.52
N PRO A 65 -15.98 -16.10 7.68
CA PRO A 65 -16.54 -16.44 8.98
C PRO A 65 -15.73 -17.46 9.79
N ASP A 66 -14.64 -18.01 9.25
CA ASP A 66 -13.82 -19.01 9.93
C ASP A 66 -12.33 -18.64 9.92
N VAL A 67 -11.74 -18.66 11.11
CA VAL A 67 -10.30 -18.72 11.42
C VAL A 67 -9.29 -17.74 10.75
N ASN A 68 -8.68 -16.92 11.62
CA ASN A 68 -7.28 -16.46 11.55
C ASN A 68 -6.84 -15.45 10.47
N GLN A 69 -7.73 -14.87 9.66
CA GLN A 69 -7.32 -13.91 8.61
C GLN A 69 -7.17 -12.43 9.06
N LEU A 70 -7.53 -12.10 10.31
CA LEU A 70 -7.27 -10.77 10.86
C LEU A 70 -5.76 -10.50 10.99
N GLU A 71 -4.98 -11.56 11.17
CA GLU A 71 -3.53 -11.49 11.19
C GLU A 71 -2.97 -11.32 9.76
N GLU A 72 -3.60 -11.89 8.74
CA GLU A 72 -3.11 -11.85 7.35
C GLU A 72 -3.44 -10.55 6.59
N LEU A 73 -4.51 -9.85 6.98
CA LEU A 73 -4.84 -8.49 6.49
C LEU A 73 -3.99 -7.38 7.13
N ILE A 74 -3.35 -7.68 8.27
CA ILE A 74 -2.46 -6.78 9.00
C ILE A 74 -0.99 -7.15 8.80
N LEU A 75 -0.68 -8.42 8.47
CA LEU A 75 0.68 -8.82 8.15
C LEU A 75 1.10 -8.23 6.80
N PRO A 76 2.28 -7.61 6.71
CA PRO A 76 2.87 -7.24 5.43
C PRO A 76 3.13 -8.52 4.62
N LYS A 77 2.22 -8.82 3.70
CA LYS A 77 2.34 -9.94 2.79
C LYS A 77 3.50 -9.62 1.85
N TRP A 78 4.64 -10.31 2.03
CA TRP A 78 5.86 -10.16 1.24
C TRP A 78 5.63 -10.57 -0.23
N THR A 79 4.97 -9.71 -0.98
CA THR A 79 4.80 -9.81 -2.43
C THR A 79 5.86 -8.95 -3.12
N ALA A 80 6.09 -9.16 -4.42
CA ALA A 80 7.23 -8.57 -5.13
C ALA A 80 7.26 -7.03 -5.09
N VAL A 81 6.10 -6.37 -5.15
CA VAL A 81 6.01 -4.90 -5.14
C VAL A 81 6.38 -4.31 -3.77
N PRO A 82 5.75 -4.70 -2.64
CA PRO A 82 6.10 -4.18 -1.33
C PRO A 82 7.51 -4.57 -0.86
N SER A 83 8.07 -5.70 -1.30
CA SER A 83 9.46 -6.06 -0.98
C SER A 83 10.48 -5.16 -1.67
N ILE A 84 10.23 -4.78 -2.93
CA ILE A 84 11.05 -3.81 -3.67
C ILE A 84 10.93 -2.42 -3.03
N LEU A 85 9.72 -2.00 -2.66
CA LEU A 85 9.51 -0.71 -2.00
C LEU A 85 10.20 -0.66 -0.63
N TYR A 86 10.17 -1.76 0.12
CA TYR A 86 10.92 -1.88 1.37
C TYR A 86 12.43 -1.75 1.15
N ALA A 87 12.99 -2.51 0.20
CA ALA A 87 14.41 -2.40 -0.15
C ALA A 87 14.78 -0.97 -0.61
N LEU A 88 13.95 -0.37 -1.45
CA LEU A 88 14.13 1.01 -1.91
C LEU A 88 14.11 2.00 -0.73
N SER A 89 13.23 1.80 0.25
CA SER A 89 13.15 2.69 1.42
C SER A 89 14.38 2.63 2.34
N ILE A 90 15.05 1.47 2.41
CA ILE A 90 16.35 1.34 3.07
C ILE A 90 17.41 2.08 2.25
N LEU A 91 17.40 1.89 0.93
CA LEU A 91 18.35 2.50 0.01
C LEU A 91 18.28 4.04 0.01
N THR A 92 17.07 4.60 0.02
CA THR A 92 16.81 6.04 0.06
C THR A 92 16.85 6.62 1.47
N THR A 93 17.11 5.80 2.50
CA THR A 93 17.08 6.19 3.93
C THR A 93 15.75 6.79 4.39
N THR A 94 14.67 6.55 3.65
CA THR A 94 13.33 7.08 3.99
C THR A 94 12.73 6.34 5.17
N GLY A 95 12.95 5.02 5.24
CA GLY A 95 12.53 4.19 6.36
C GLY A 95 11.01 4.10 6.55
N TYR A 96 10.30 3.40 5.66
CA TYR A 96 8.88 3.09 5.88
C TYR A 96 8.76 1.84 6.77
N LEU A 97 8.34 2.04 8.03
CA LEU A 97 8.38 1.01 9.09
C LEU A 97 7.27 -0.06 9.03
N SER A 98 6.34 -0.03 8.08
CA SER A 98 5.21 -0.97 8.10
C SER A 98 5.57 -2.46 7.90
N ALA A 99 6.80 -2.79 7.53
CA ALA A 99 7.23 -4.18 7.33
C ALA A 99 8.70 -4.40 7.68
N VAL A 100 9.00 -4.81 8.92
CA VAL A 100 10.37 -5.14 9.34
C VAL A 100 10.54 -6.67 9.36
N PRO A 101 11.65 -7.22 8.82
CA PRO A 101 11.92 -8.64 8.92
C PRO A 101 12.13 -9.03 10.40
N MET A 102 11.27 -9.90 10.91
CA MET A 102 11.39 -10.43 12.28
C MET A 102 12.46 -11.53 12.41
N THR A 103 13.01 -11.99 11.29
CA THR A 103 14.05 -13.04 11.25
C THR A 103 15.44 -12.44 11.45
N LYS A 104 16.26 -13.08 12.28
CA LYS A 104 17.64 -12.63 12.58
C LYS A 104 18.51 -12.51 11.32
N LEU A 105 18.34 -13.44 10.39
CA LEU A 105 19.05 -13.44 9.11
C LEU A 105 18.59 -12.32 8.19
N GLY A 106 17.27 -12.04 8.13
CA GLY A 106 16.72 -10.93 7.34
C GLY A 106 17.17 -9.57 7.86
N GLN A 107 17.28 -9.41 9.18
CA GLN A 107 17.81 -8.20 9.81
C GLN A 107 19.29 -7.97 9.45
N PHE A 108 20.11 -9.02 9.50
CA PHE A 108 21.52 -8.93 9.13
C PHE A 108 21.73 -8.54 7.66
N ILE A 109 20.94 -9.12 6.76
CA ILE A 109 20.95 -8.76 5.34
C ILE A 109 20.52 -7.31 5.14
N ALA A 110 19.47 -6.85 5.83
CA ALA A 110 19.00 -5.46 5.74
C ALA A 110 20.07 -4.46 6.20
N ILE A 111 20.83 -4.77 7.26
CA ILE A 111 21.94 -3.94 7.75
C ILE A 111 23.06 -3.84 6.73
N ILE A 112 23.51 -4.97 6.16
CA ILE A 112 24.56 -4.99 5.13
C ILE A 112 24.08 -4.23 3.88
N TYR A 113 22.82 -4.46 3.50
CA TYR A 113 22.20 -3.80 2.36
C TYR A 113 22.15 -2.27 2.56
N GLY A 114 21.86 -1.78 3.77
CA GLY A 114 21.94 -0.35 4.09
C GLY A 114 23.37 0.18 4.03
N LEU A 115 24.34 -0.52 4.63
CA LEU A 115 25.75 -0.11 4.68
C LEU A 115 26.37 0.09 3.29
N VAL A 116 26.06 -0.80 2.34
CA VAL A 116 26.57 -0.72 0.96
C VAL A 116 25.64 0.13 0.07
N GLY A 117 24.34 0.05 0.31
CA GLY A 117 23.32 0.71 -0.51
C GLY A 117 23.35 2.22 -0.40
N ILE A 118 23.45 2.77 0.81
CA ILE A 118 23.44 4.24 1.03
C ILE A 118 24.57 4.94 0.26
N PRO A 119 25.86 4.55 0.37
CA PRO A 119 26.93 5.20 -0.39
C PRO A 119 26.76 5.01 -1.90
N LEU A 120 26.29 3.84 -2.35
CA LEU A 120 26.04 3.58 -3.77
C LEU A 120 24.89 4.44 -4.30
N MET A 121 23.84 4.66 -3.50
CA MET A 121 22.71 5.52 -3.85
C MET A 121 23.13 6.98 -4.00
N VAL A 122 24.03 7.46 -3.13
CA VAL A 122 24.58 8.83 -3.24
C VAL A 122 25.37 8.98 -4.55
N LEU A 123 26.19 7.98 -4.92
CA LEU A 123 26.91 8.00 -6.20
C LEU A 123 25.94 8.01 -7.40
N ALA A 124 24.91 7.14 -7.36
CA ALA A 124 23.87 7.11 -8.39
C ALA A 124 23.12 8.44 -8.49
N ALA A 125 22.81 9.08 -7.35
CA ALA A 125 22.14 10.38 -7.32
C ALA A 125 23.01 11.49 -7.94
N VAL A 126 24.33 11.46 -7.74
CA VAL A 126 25.27 12.40 -8.37
C VAL A 126 25.28 12.21 -9.89
N ASP A 127 25.33 10.97 -10.36
CA ASP A 127 25.33 10.67 -11.79
C ASP A 127 24.00 11.04 -12.46
N ILE A 128 22.88 10.73 -11.80
CA ILE A 128 21.54 11.14 -12.24
C ILE A 128 21.44 12.68 -12.27
N GLY A 129 21.97 13.36 -11.26
CA GLY A 129 21.99 14.82 -11.18
C GLY A 129 22.77 15.47 -12.33
N ARG A 130 23.91 14.87 -12.72
CA ARG A 130 24.68 15.32 -13.89
C ARG A 130 23.91 15.13 -15.19
N PHE A 131 23.32 13.94 -15.39
CA PHE A 131 22.50 13.66 -16.55
C PHE A 131 21.30 14.62 -16.69
N LEU A 132 20.61 14.89 -15.58
CA LEU A 132 19.53 15.89 -15.53
C LEU A 132 20.03 17.29 -15.87
N SER A 133 21.19 17.70 -15.35
CA SER A 133 21.80 19.01 -15.67
C SER A 133 22.08 19.15 -17.16
N ASP A 134 22.64 18.12 -17.79
CA ASP A 134 22.94 18.13 -19.22
C ASP A 134 21.67 18.25 -20.07
N ILE A 135 20.60 17.54 -19.67
CA ILE A 135 19.29 17.65 -20.31
C ILE A 135 18.72 19.07 -20.15
N VAL A 136 18.75 19.63 -18.94
CA VAL A 136 18.22 20.97 -18.67
C VAL A 136 18.98 22.02 -19.46
N LEU A 137 20.31 21.95 -19.48
CA LEU A 137 21.15 22.85 -20.26
C LEU A 137 20.87 22.72 -21.76
N GLY A 138 20.74 21.50 -22.27
CA GLY A 138 20.37 21.24 -23.66
C GLY A 138 18.99 21.79 -24.03
N LEU A 139 17.99 21.58 -23.16
CA LEU A 139 16.65 22.14 -23.33
C LEU A 139 16.68 23.67 -23.28
N TYR A 140 17.40 24.26 -22.33
CA TYR A 140 17.51 25.70 -22.17
C TYR A 140 18.13 26.36 -23.39
N GLN A 141 19.23 25.80 -23.91
CA GLN A 141 19.87 26.27 -25.15
C GLN A 141 18.92 26.15 -26.34
N LYS A 142 18.19 25.03 -26.45
CA LYS A 142 17.23 24.82 -27.54
C LYS A 142 16.04 25.77 -27.47
N VAL A 143 15.52 26.05 -26.29
CA VAL A 143 14.44 27.02 -26.06
C VAL A 143 14.90 28.43 -26.42
N ILE A 144 16.08 28.85 -25.93
CA ILE A 144 16.64 30.17 -26.29
C ILE A 144 16.87 30.30 -27.79
N SER A 145 17.45 29.30 -28.43
CA SER A 145 17.68 29.33 -29.88
C SER A 145 16.35 29.43 -30.64
N SER A 146 15.33 28.67 -30.23
CA SER A 146 14.00 28.75 -30.81
C SER A 146 13.37 30.14 -30.63
N MET A 147 13.50 30.74 -29.45
CA MET A 147 13.01 32.09 -29.17
C MET A 147 13.75 33.17 -29.97
N THR A 148 15.07 33.06 -30.12
CA THR A 148 15.86 34.01 -30.92
C THR A 148 15.51 33.92 -32.40
N ASN A 149 15.35 32.71 -32.94
CA ASN A 149 14.90 32.50 -34.32
C ASN A 149 13.49 33.05 -34.54
N LEU A 150 12.58 32.88 -33.57
CA LEU A 150 11.22 33.44 -33.66
C LEU A 150 11.22 34.97 -33.61
N LYS A 151 12.07 35.60 -32.78
CA LYS A 151 12.23 37.06 -32.77
C LYS A 151 12.84 37.62 -34.06
N LEU A 152 13.73 36.87 -34.71
CA LEU A 152 14.30 37.22 -36.02
C LEU A 152 13.28 37.10 -37.14
N PHE A 153 12.34 36.17 -37.05
CA PHE A 153 11.27 36.00 -38.03
C PHE A 153 10.14 37.05 -37.89
N LEU A 154 9.98 37.65 -36.71
CA LEU A 154 8.92 38.64 -36.42
C LEU A 154 9.33 40.10 -36.67
N LYS A 155 10.55 40.36 -37.15
CA LYS A 155 11.07 41.69 -37.48
C LYS A 155 11.33 41.82 -38.98
#